data_AF-M4BH57-F1
#
_entry.id   AF-M4BH57-F1
#
_cell.length_a   1.000
_cell.length_b   1.000
_cell.length_c   1.000
_cell.angle_alpha   90.00
_cell.angle_beta   90.00
_cell.angle_gamma   90.00
#
_symmetry.space_group_name_H-M   'P 1'
#
loop_
_entity.id
_entity.type
_entity.pdbx_description
1 polymer ?
#
loop_
_entity_poly.entity_id
_entity_poly.type
_entity_poly.pdbx_seq_one_letter_code
_entity_poly.pdbx_strand_id
1 'polypeptide(L)'
;MVSNAGIVEQEIKLKDRYGRFVVPDVTADVIDKTKYPRFHEAHAMYVVQETGDAIFVPSGWYHQVKNLKDTISINHNWFNGYNIREVWGFLKREYAAVEHELDDLKEIGLVGRDFVDQCQVVMLANTGMNYVEFRELLYAKTIKMLSWCEHPENSDRMLVKRDLLSHLGYVSLSDTGTQKSTSAGPMWTCNWSYCVMLAAGPQTKQ
;
A
#
# COMPACT_ATOMS: atom_id res chain seq x y z
N MET A 1 0.78 18.72 0.73
CA MET A 1 0.32 17.37 0.34
C MET A 1 1.27 16.85 -0.72
N VAL A 2 1.97 15.75 -0.46
CA VAL A 2 2.76 15.06 -1.50
C VAL A 2 1.76 14.26 -2.33
N SER A 3 1.67 14.53 -3.63
CA SER A 3 0.77 13.79 -4.52
C SER A 3 1.30 12.37 -4.74
N ASN A 4 0.41 11.38 -4.95
CA ASN A 4 0.81 10.01 -5.34
C ASN A 4 1.76 10.01 -6.54
N ALA A 5 1.65 10.99 -7.44
CA ALA A 5 2.56 11.18 -8.57
C ALA A 5 4.03 11.39 -8.13
N GLY A 6 4.28 12.18 -7.09
CA GLY A 6 5.64 12.43 -6.59
C GLY A 6 6.28 11.20 -5.92
N ILE A 7 5.48 10.29 -5.39
CA ILE A 7 5.94 9.05 -4.75
C ILE A 7 6.34 8.02 -5.81
N VAL A 8 5.44 7.81 -6.79
CA VAL A 8 5.69 6.90 -7.93
C VAL A 8 6.92 7.34 -8.73
N GLU A 9 7.14 8.64 -8.85
CA GLU A 9 8.32 9.18 -9.55
C GLU A 9 9.64 8.80 -8.87
N GLN A 10 9.67 8.70 -7.54
CA GLN A 10 10.89 8.37 -6.79
C GLN A 10 11.18 6.87 -6.78
N GLU A 11 10.17 6.01 -6.61
CA GLU A 11 10.39 4.55 -6.56
C GLU A 11 11.03 4.03 -7.85
N ILE A 12 10.60 4.54 -9.01
CA ILE A 12 11.15 4.13 -10.32
C ILE A 12 12.66 4.43 -10.41
N LYS A 13 13.13 5.50 -9.76
CA LYS A 13 14.55 5.89 -9.75
C LYS A 13 15.42 4.88 -8.97
N LEU A 14 14.81 4.12 -8.06
CA LEU A 14 15.48 3.08 -7.28
C LEU A 14 15.54 1.73 -7.99
N LYS A 15 14.80 1.54 -9.09
CA LYS A 15 14.75 0.27 -9.81
C LYS A 15 15.97 0.05 -10.69
N ASP A 16 16.28 -1.22 -10.93
CA ASP A 16 17.29 -1.63 -11.87
C ASP A 16 16.91 -1.21 -13.30
N ARG A 17 17.86 -1.36 -14.23
CA ARG A 17 17.66 -1.06 -15.66
C ARG A 17 16.52 -1.86 -16.33
N TYR A 18 15.97 -2.88 -15.66
CA TYR A 18 14.85 -3.68 -16.15
C TYR A 18 13.52 -3.31 -15.46
N GLY A 19 13.54 -2.38 -14.50
CA GLY A 19 12.36 -2.00 -13.72
C GLY A 19 11.87 -3.08 -12.76
N ARG A 20 12.71 -4.06 -12.39
CA ARG A 20 12.30 -5.24 -11.62
C ARG A 20 12.67 -5.15 -10.15
N PHE A 21 13.94 -4.90 -9.86
CA PHE A 21 14.45 -4.91 -8.49
C PHE A 21 14.88 -3.53 -8.07
N VAL A 22 14.57 -3.14 -6.83
CA VAL A 22 15.12 -1.94 -6.21
C VAL A 22 16.58 -2.14 -5.78
N VAL A 23 17.30 -1.05 -5.54
CA VAL A 23 18.62 -1.09 -4.90
C VAL A 23 18.53 -1.83 -3.55
N PRO A 24 19.35 -2.86 -3.27
CA PRO A 24 19.24 -3.65 -2.04
C PRO A 24 19.70 -2.90 -0.79
N ASP A 25 20.74 -2.10 -0.93
CA ASP A 25 21.29 -1.25 0.13
C ASP A 25 21.55 0.14 -0.42
N VAL A 26 20.70 1.10 -0.03
CA VAL A 26 20.79 2.49 -0.49
C VAL A 26 21.91 3.26 0.20
N THR A 27 22.56 2.65 1.20
CA THR A 27 23.70 3.22 1.94
C THR A 27 25.05 2.70 1.43
N ALA A 28 25.06 1.79 0.46
CA ALA A 28 26.30 1.27 -0.09
C ALA A 28 27.14 2.38 -0.74
N ASP A 29 28.44 2.40 -0.42
CA ASP A 29 29.39 3.43 -0.87
C ASP A 29 29.44 3.56 -2.41
N VAL A 30 29.19 2.45 -3.12
CA VAL A 30 29.18 2.41 -4.58
C VAL A 30 27.93 1.68 -5.07
N ILE A 31 27.03 2.43 -5.70
CA ILE A 31 25.91 1.88 -6.47
C ILE A 31 26.33 1.77 -7.94
N ASP A 32 26.21 0.56 -8.49
CA ASP A 32 26.48 0.30 -9.91
C ASP A 32 25.49 1.06 -10.80
N LYS A 33 25.96 2.14 -11.43
CA LYS A 33 25.19 3.00 -12.34
C LYS A 33 24.75 2.28 -13.61
N THR A 34 25.39 1.18 -13.99
CA THR A 34 24.93 0.38 -15.15
C THR A 34 23.72 -0.47 -14.78
N LYS A 35 23.68 -0.96 -13.54
CA LYS A 35 22.57 -1.74 -13.00
C LYS A 35 21.42 -0.85 -12.54
N TYR A 36 21.71 0.29 -11.89
CA TYR A 36 20.74 1.23 -11.35
C TYR A 36 20.97 2.64 -11.94
N PRO A 37 20.59 2.86 -13.21
CA PRO A 37 20.97 4.07 -13.95
C PRO A 37 20.40 5.36 -13.37
N ARG A 38 19.22 5.28 -12.75
CA ARG A 38 18.47 6.45 -12.28
C ARG A 38 18.64 6.74 -10.79
N PHE A 39 19.42 5.92 -10.08
CA PHE A 39 19.56 6.07 -8.62
C PHE A 39 20.07 7.46 -8.21
N HIS A 40 20.96 8.04 -9.01
CA HIS A 40 21.51 9.37 -8.78
C HIS A 40 20.47 10.51 -8.89
N GLU A 41 19.29 10.27 -9.47
CA GLU A 41 18.17 11.21 -9.54
C GLU A 41 17.26 11.12 -8.30
N ALA A 42 17.40 10.06 -7.51
CA ALA A 42 16.57 9.81 -6.35
C ALA A 42 16.92 10.77 -5.21
N HIS A 43 15.89 11.23 -4.50
CA HIS A 43 16.06 12.08 -3.33
C HIS A 43 15.87 11.24 -2.06
N ALA A 44 16.91 11.16 -1.23
CA ALA A 44 16.89 10.40 0.00
C ALA A 44 16.74 11.33 1.22
N MET A 45 16.00 10.86 2.22
CA MET A 45 15.98 11.44 3.56
C MET A 45 16.39 10.37 4.57
N TYR A 46 17.20 10.78 5.55
CA TYR A 46 17.72 9.93 6.61
C TYR A 46 17.19 10.41 7.95
N VAL A 47 16.70 9.48 8.75
CA VAL A 47 16.22 9.73 10.11
C VAL A 47 16.72 8.63 11.03
N VAL A 48 17.21 9.03 12.20
CA VAL A 48 17.50 8.12 13.31
C VAL A 48 16.30 8.19 14.24
N GLN A 49 15.69 7.03 14.50
CA GLN A 49 14.62 6.88 15.48
C GLN A 49 15.25 6.51 16.82
N GLU A 50 15.10 7.36 17.83
CA GLU A 50 15.56 7.07 19.18
C GLU A 50 14.47 6.36 20.00
N THR A 51 14.84 5.83 21.16
CA THR A 51 13.87 5.18 22.06
C THR A 51 12.76 6.15 22.47
N GLY A 52 11.52 5.76 22.19
CA GLY A 52 10.33 6.57 22.49
C GLY A 52 9.84 7.41 21.31
N ASP A 53 10.62 7.54 20.24
CA ASP A 53 10.19 8.24 19.03
C ASP A 53 9.16 7.41 18.26
N ALA A 54 8.24 8.12 17.59
CA ALA A 54 7.32 7.56 16.62
C ALA A 54 7.54 8.22 15.26
N ILE A 55 7.65 7.40 14.21
CA ILE A 55 7.77 7.87 12.83
C ILE A 55 6.52 7.48 12.07
N PHE A 56 5.88 8.47 11.45
CA PHE A 56 4.81 8.23 10.49
C PHE A 56 5.40 8.06 9.09
N VAL A 57 5.20 6.88 8.48
CA VAL A 57 5.60 6.59 7.10
C VAL A 57 4.35 6.67 6.21
N PRO A 58 4.25 7.66 5.30
CA PRO A 58 3.12 7.73 4.38
C PRO A 58 3.03 6.50 3.47
N SER A 59 1.81 6.15 3.06
CA SER A 59 1.59 5.06 2.11
C SER A 59 2.35 5.26 0.80
N GLY A 60 2.91 4.18 0.27
CA GLY A 60 3.65 4.17 -0.99
C GLY A 60 5.11 4.63 -0.87
N TRP A 61 5.57 5.08 0.29
CA TRP A 61 6.95 5.51 0.45
C TRP A 61 7.87 4.30 0.55
N TYR A 62 8.81 4.20 -0.39
CA TYR A 62 9.87 3.20 -0.29
C TYR A 62 10.75 3.54 0.89
N HIS A 63 10.96 2.58 1.79
CA HIS A 63 11.76 2.75 3.00
C HIS A 63 12.72 1.56 3.17
N GLN A 64 13.97 1.84 3.53
CA GLN A 64 14.99 0.84 3.76
C GLN A 64 15.65 1.04 5.11
N VAL A 65 15.90 -0.09 5.76
CA VAL A 65 15.62 -0.22 7.15
C VAL A 65 16.78 -0.93 7.91
N LYS A 66 17.61 -0.22 8.71
CA LYS A 66 18.75 -0.72 9.52
C LYS A 66 18.72 -0.37 11.04
N ASN A 67 18.72 -1.40 11.90
CA ASN A 67 18.93 -1.25 13.36
C ASN A 67 20.40 -0.94 13.67
N LEU A 68 20.67 0.16 14.38
CA LEU A 68 22.04 0.57 14.73
C LEU A 68 22.57 -0.08 16.02
N LYS A 69 21.67 -0.62 16.84
CA LYS A 69 21.92 -1.30 18.13
C LYS A 69 20.88 -2.41 18.30
N ASP A 70 21.00 -3.22 19.36
CA ASP A 70 19.93 -4.14 19.76
C ASP A 70 18.65 -3.34 20.01
N THR A 71 17.62 -3.63 19.22
CA THR A 71 16.43 -2.78 19.10
C THR A 71 15.16 -3.64 19.14
N ILE A 72 14.19 -3.19 19.93
CA ILE A 72 12.80 -3.65 19.87
C ILE A 72 11.96 -2.48 19.38
N SER A 73 11.15 -2.70 18.35
CA SER A 73 10.26 -1.70 17.74
C SER A 73 8.90 -2.31 17.47
N ILE A 74 7.85 -1.48 17.58
CA ILE A 74 6.46 -1.88 17.32
C ILE A 74 5.93 -1.01 16.17
N ASN A 75 5.27 -1.63 15.19
CA ASN A 75 4.66 -0.94 14.05
C ASN A 75 3.17 -1.29 13.96
N HIS A 76 2.35 -0.32 13.56
CA HIS A 76 0.99 -0.51 13.12
C HIS A 76 0.78 0.06 11.72
N ASN A 77 0.40 -0.79 10.78
CA ASN A 77 -0.05 -0.37 9.47
C ASN A 77 -1.55 -0.06 9.52
N TRP A 78 -1.97 1.06 8.93
CA TRP A 78 -3.37 1.46 8.84
C TRP A 78 -3.74 1.81 7.40
N PHE A 79 -5.00 1.58 7.05
CA PHE A 79 -5.61 2.14 5.85
C PHE A 79 -6.83 2.98 6.22
N ASN A 80 -7.22 3.89 5.33
CA ASN A 80 -8.33 4.80 5.51
C ASN A 80 -8.97 5.14 4.15
N GLY A 81 -9.89 6.10 4.12
CA GLY A 81 -10.59 6.48 2.89
C GLY A 81 -9.68 6.99 1.77
N TYR A 82 -8.49 7.52 2.09
CA TYR A 82 -7.55 8.05 1.11
C TYR A 82 -6.80 6.98 0.32
N ASN A 83 -6.56 5.80 0.91
CA ASN A 83 -5.82 4.71 0.27
C ASN A 83 -6.66 3.43 0.06
N ILE A 84 -7.98 3.52 0.25
CA ILE A 84 -8.89 2.37 0.15
C ILE A 84 -8.90 1.75 -1.25
N ARG A 85 -8.62 2.54 -2.30
CA ARG A 85 -8.58 2.07 -3.68
C ARG A 85 -7.38 1.18 -3.93
N GLU A 86 -6.25 1.55 -3.37
CA GLU A 86 -4.99 0.82 -3.42
C GLU A 86 -5.12 -0.49 -2.64
N VAL A 87 -5.74 -0.44 -1.46
CA VAL A 87 -6.10 -1.64 -0.69
C VAL A 87 -6.99 -2.57 -1.51
N TRP A 88 -8.06 -2.05 -2.13
CA TRP A 88 -8.92 -2.86 -2.99
C TRP A 88 -8.17 -3.47 -4.17
N GLY A 89 -7.30 -2.68 -4.82
CA GLY A 89 -6.45 -3.16 -5.91
C GLY A 89 -5.51 -4.29 -5.46
N PHE A 90 -4.94 -4.19 -4.26
CA PHE A 90 -4.15 -5.25 -3.64
C PHE A 90 -4.98 -6.50 -3.40
N LEU A 91 -6.10 -6.39 -2.68
CA LEU A 91 -6.98 -7.54 -2.38
C LEU A 91 -7.47 -8.26 -3.65
N LYS A 92 -7.69 -7.52 -4.75
CA LYS A 92 -7.98 -8.11 -6.07
C LYS A 92 -6.86 -8.96 -6.64
N ARG A 93 -5.62 -8.47 -6.56
CA ARG A 93 -4.46 -9.22 -7.06
C ARG A 93 -4.18 -10.44 -6.21
N GLU A 94 -4.27 -10.31 -4.89
CA GLU A 94 -4.03 -11.43 -3.98
C GLU A 94 -5.08 -12.53 -4.15
N TYR A 95 -6.35 -12.17 -4.28
CA TYR A 95 -7.38 -13.16 -4.55
C TYR A 95 -7.15 -13.87 -5.89
N ALA A 96 -6.84 -13.14 -6.96
CA ALA A 96 -6.53 -13.74 -8.27
C ALA A 96 -5.28 -14.64 -8.21
N ALA A 97 -4.27 -14.29 -7.41
CA ALA A 97 -3.11 -15.14 -7.18
C ALA A 97 -3.52 -16.42 -6.43
N VAL A 98 -4.34 -16.32 -5.39
CA VAL A 98 -4.87 -17.49 -4.67
C VAL A 98 -5.70 -18.39 -5.59
N GLU A 99 -6.58 -17.81 -6.40
CA GLU A 99 -7.37 -18.58 -7.39
C GLU A 99 -6.48 -19.33 -8.37
N HIS A 100 -5.39 -18.71 -8.82
CA HIS A 100 -4.41 -19.34 -9.69
C HIS A 100 -3.63 -20.46 -8.99
N GLU A 101 -3.16 -20.23 -7.76
CA GLU A 101 -2.39 -21.22 -7.00
C GLU A 101 -3.21 -22.45 -6.58
N LEU A 102 -4.53 -22.34 -6.50
CA LEU A 102 -5.43 -23.45 -6.14
C LEU A 102 -6.09 -24.12 -7.35
N ASP A 103 -5.82 -23.65 -8.58
CA ASP A 103 -6.57 -24.04 -9.77
C ASP A 103 -6.53 -25.55 -10.04
N ASP A 104 -5.40 -26.20 -9.75
CA ASP A 104 -5.18 -27.64 -9.88
C ASP A 104 -6.11 -28.49 -9.00
N LEU A 105 -6.53 -27.96 -7.84
CA LEU A 105 -7.46 -28.65 -6.94
C LEU A 105 -8.86 -28.83 -7.54
N LYS A 106 -9.19 -28.10 -8.61
CA LYS A 106 -10.45 -28.32 -9.35
C LYS A 106 -10.50 -29.71 -9.97
N GLU A 107 -9.36 -30.27 -10.36
CA GLU A 107 -9.28 -31.61 -10.97
C GLU A 107 -9.68 -32.73 -9.99
N ILE A 108 -9.47 -32.50 -8.69
CA ILE A 108 -9.87 -33.44 -7.63
C ILE A 108 -11.26 -33.13 -7.05
N GLY A 109 -11.99 -32.21 -7.66
CA GLY A 109 -13.39 -31.92 -7.34
C GLY A 109 -13.62 -30.69 -6.44
N LEU A 110 -12.60 -29.89 -6.12
CA LEU A 110 -12.79 -28.62 -5.42
C LEU A 110 -13.29 -27.55 -6.42
N VAL A 111 -14.61 -27.43 -6.57
CA VAL A 111 -15.23 -26.56 -7.58
C VAL A 111 -16.39 -25.74 -7.01
N GLY A 112 -16.86 -24.75 -7.79
CA GLY A 112 -18.04 -23.96 -7.43
C GLY A 112 -17.84 -23.16 -6.15
N ARG A 113 -18.80 -23.23 -5.23
CA ARG A 113 -18.74 -22.49 -3.96
C ARG A 113 -17.61 -22.94 -3.05
N ASP A 114 -17.36 -24.25 -2.98
CA ASP A 114 -16.32 -24.80 -2.10
C ASP A 114 -14.93 -24.29 -2.51
N PHE A 115 -14.68 -24.13 -3.81
CA PHE A 115 -13.47 -23.50 -4.33
C PHE A 115 -13.35 -22.03 -3.92
N VAL A 116 -14.43 -21.26 -4.09
CA VAL A 116 -14.46 -19.83 -3.72
C VAL A 116 -14.24 -19.64 -2.22
N ASP A 117 -14.89 -20.46 -1.40
CA ASP A 117 -14.76 -20.41 0.06
C ASP A 117 -13.33 -20.77 0.48
N GLN A 118 -12.72 -21.79 -0.16
CA GLN A 118 -11.33 -22.13 0.08
C GLN A 118 -10.38 -20.99 -0.33
N CYS A 119 -10.64 -20.30 -1.45
CA CYS A 119 -9.88 -19.12 -1.84
C CYS A 119 -9.99 -18.01 -0.80
N GLN A 120 -11.17 -17.76 -0.22
CA GLN A 120 -11.34 -16.75 0.84
C GLN A 120 -10.59 -17.13 2.13
N VAL A 121 -10.49 -18.43 2.47
CA VAL A 121 -9.69 -18.91 3.62
C VAL A 121 -8.20 -18.70 3.39
N VAL A 122 -7.68 -19.10 2.23
CA VAL A 122 -6.25 -18.94 1.91
C VAL A 122 -5.90 -17.47 1.78
N MET A 123 -6.75 -16.66 1.15
CA MET A 123 -6.59 -15.21 1.09
C MET A 123 -6.52 -14.62 2.49
N LEU A 124 -7.44 -14.96 3.40
CA LEU A 124 -7.43 -14.46 4.77
C LEU A 124 -6.11 -14.77 5.48
N ALA A 125 -5.60 -15.99 5.33
CA ALA A 125 -4.32 -16.38 5.93
C ALA A 125 -3.13 -15.60 5.35
N ASN A 126 -3.15 -15.30 4.05
CA ASN A 126 -2.04 -14.62 3.36
C ASN A 126 -2.03 -13.11 3.60
N THR A 127 -3.20 -12.47 3.56
CA THR A 127 -3.32 -11.01 3.58
C THR A 127 -3.77 -10.45 4.94
N GLY A 128 -4.26 -11.32 5.83
CA GLY A 128 -4.92 -10.92 7.08
C GLY A 128 -6.33 -10.34 6.89
N MET A 129 -6.86 -10.33 5.66
CA MET A 129 -8.22 -9.85 5.36
C MET A 129 -8.73 -10.40 4.03
N ASN A 130 -9.91 -11.02 4.05
CA ASN A 130 -10.57 -11.49 2.84
C ASN A 130 -11.66 -10.52 2.35
N TYR A 131 -12.35 -10.85 1.25
CA TYR A 131 -13.39 -9.96 0.71
C TYR A 131 -14.60 -9.81 1.62
N VAL A 132 -14.95 -10.86 2.34
CA VAL A 132 -16.09 -10.82 3.27
C VAL A 132 -15.78 -9.82 4.38
N GLU A 133 -14.63 -9.96 5.03
CA GLU A 133 -14.21 -9.04 6.10
C GLU A 133 -14.01 -7.61 5.60
N PHE A 134 -13.43 -7.42 4.41
CA PHE A 134 -13.27 -6.09 3.82
C PHE A 134 -14.64 -5.42 3.58
N ARG A 135 -15.62 -6.17 3.06
CA ARG A 135 -16.99 -5.69 2.86
C ARG A 135 -17.65 -5.34 4.19
N GLU A 136 -17.56 -6.20 5.20
CA GLU A 136 -18.14 -5.93 6.52
C GLU A 136 -17.53 -4.69 7.17
N LEU A 137 -16.22 -4.49 7.02
CA LEU A 137 -15.54 -3.27 7.48
C LEU A 137 -16.10 -2.01 6.79
N LEU A 138 -16.31 -2.06 5.47
CA LEU A 138 -16.90 -0.95 4.72
C LEU A 138 -18.35 -0.67 5.14
N TYR A 139 -19.16 -1.70 5.38
CA TYR A 139 -20.53 -1.53 5.88
C TYR A 139 -20.55 -0.92 7.28
N ALA A 140 -19.75 -1.45 8.21
CA ALA A 140 -19.64 -0.90 9.55
C ALA A 140 -19.21 0.58 9.54
N LYS A 141 -18.24 0.93 8.69
CA LYS A 141 -17.81 2.32 8.52
C LYS A 141 -18.93 3.20 7.95
N THR A 142 -19.66 2.72 6.96
CA THR A 142 -20.77 3.44 6.32
C THR A 142 -21.90 3.72 7.32
N ILE A 143 -22.32 2.70 8.09
CA ILE A 143 -23.36 2.84 9.12
C ILE A 143 -22.95 3.90 10.16
N LYS A 144 -21.70 3.84 10.63
CA LYS A 144 -21.16 4.83 11.57
C LYS A 144 -21.19 6.25 10.99
N MET A 145 -20.83 6.42 9.72
CA MET A 145 -20.86 7.73 9.06
C MET A 145 -22.29 8.26 8.87
N LEU A 146 -23.25 7.39 8.56
CA LEU A 146 -24.66 7.77 8.44
C LEU A 146 -25.24 8.20 9.79
N SER A 147 -24.94 7.50 10.88
CA SER A 147 -25.39 7.90 12.23
C SER A 147 -24.90 9.29 12.66
N TRP A 148 -23.74 9.72 12.17
CA TRP A 148 -23.23 11.08 12.43
C TRP A 148 -23.97 12.15 11.63
N CYS A 149 -24.59 11.79 10.51
CA CYS A 149 -25.38 12.71 9.69
C CYS A 149 -26.77 12.97 10.27
N GLU A 150 -27.31 12.04 11.05
CA GLU A 150 -28.65 12.10 11.65
C GLU A 150 -28.71 12.95 12.95
N HIS A 151 -27.56 13.32 13.53
CA HIS A 151 -27.45 14.21 14.70
C HIS A 151 -26.74 15.54 14.36
N PRO A 152 -27.49 16.57 13.91
CA PRO A 152 -26.94 17.77 13.25
C PRO A 152 -26.31 18.85 14.16
N GLU A 153 -26.24 18.63 15.47
CA GLU A 153 -25.83 19.64 16.47
C GLU A 153 -24.30 19.90 16.53
N ASN A 154 -23.48 19.17 15.76
CA ASN A 154 -22.01 19.19 15.90
C ASN A 154 -21.32 20.02 14.78
N SER A 155 -20.53 21.01 15.17
CA SER A 155 -19.90 22.06 14.32
C SER A 155 -18.91 21.55 13.25
N ASP A 156 -18.48 20.29 13.31
CA ASP A 156 -17.51 19.66 12.37
C ASP A 156 -18.06 19.39 10.94
N ARG A 157 -19.30 19.84 10.68
CA ARG A 157 -20.13 19.49 9.52
C ARG A 157 -19.56 19.87 8.15
N MET A 158 -18.65 20.86 8.07
CA MET A 158 -18.09 21.34 6.81
C MET A 158 -16.91 20.49 6.30
N LEU A 159 -16.14 19.88 7.20
CA LEU A 159 -14.99 19.04 6.84
C LEU A 159 -15.44 17.66 6.35
N VAL A 160 -16.36 17.02 7.08
CA VAL A 160 -16.84 15.66 6.75
C VAL A 160 -17.63 15.61 5.44
N LYS A 161 -18.49 16.60 5.16
CA LYS A 161 -19.23 16.68 3.88
C LYS A 161 -18.31 16.93 2.69
N ARG A 162 -17.26 17.74 2.88
CA ARG A 162 -16.25 17.99 1.83
C ARG A 162 -15.45 16.72 1.54
N ASP A 163 -15.00 15.99 2.55
CA ASP A 163 -14.25 14.74 2.36
C ASP A 163 -15.10 13.67 1.66
N LEU A 164 -16.35 13.47 2.07
CA LEU A 164 -17.26 12.49 1.46
C LEU A 164 -17.52 12.76 -0.02
N LEU A 165 -17.85 14.01 -0.38
CA LEU A 165 -18.12 14.40 -1.77
C LEU A 165 -16.85 14.33 -2.64
N SER A 166 -15.69 14.67 -2.06
CA SER A 166 -14.39 14.55 -2.73
C SER A 166 -14.06 13.09 -3.02
N HIS A 167 -14.27 12.19 -2.06
CA HIS A 167 -14.00 10.77 -2.21
C HIS A 167 -14.96 10.10 -3.21
N LEU A 168 -16.26 10.42 -3.16
CA LEU A 168 -17.26 9.88 -4.09
C LEU A 168 -17.06 10.39 -5.54
N GLY A 169 -16.61 11.64 -5.71
CA GLY A 169 -16.29 12.19 -7.03
C GLY A 169 -15.15 11.46 -7.74
N TYR A 170 -14.13 11.00 -6.99
CA TYR A 170 -13.04 10.20 -7.54
C TYR A 170 -13.49 8.80 -8.01
N VAL A 171 -14.52 8.23 -7.36
CA VAL A 171 -15.08 6.91 -7.71
C VAL A 171 -15.71 6.89 -9.10
N SER A 172 -16.36 7.98 -9.50
CA SER A 172 -17.10 8.05 -10.76
C SER A 172 -16.24 8.31 -12.02
N LEU A 173 -15.02 8.86 -11.87
CA LEU A 173 -14.25 9.40 -13.00
C LEU A 173 -13.22 8.43 -13.63
N SER A 174 -12.96 7.26 -13.04
CA SER A 174 -11.85 6.38 -13.48
C SER A 174 -12.27 5.07 -14.18
N ASP A 175 -13.55 4.87 -14.49
CA ASP A 175 -14.08 3.62 -15.05
C ASP A 175 -13.92 3.48 -16.59
N THR A 176 -13.00 4.22 -17.20
CA THR A 176 -12.66 4.05 -18.63
C THR A 176 -11.16 3.95 -18.85
N GLY A 177 -10.61 2.74 -18.71
CA GLY A 177 -9.20 2.49 -18.98
C GLY A 177 -8.85 1.01 -19.07
N THR A 178 -8.75 0.51 -20.30
CA THR A 178 -8.38 -0.86 -20.68
C THR A 178 -7.06 -1.31 -20.01
N GLN A 179 -7.10 -2.40 -19.25
CA GLN A 179 -5.91 -3.02 -18.64
C GLN A 179 -5.09 -3.76 -19.70
N LYS A 180 -3.81 -3.38 -19.88
CA LYS A 180 -2.81 -4.26 -20.49
C LYS A 180 -2.07 -5.01 -19.40
N SER A 181 -2.07 -6.34 -19.51
CA SER A 181 -1.33 -7.25 -18.65
C SER A 181 0.17 -7.11 -18.90
N THR A 182 0.94 -6.93 -17.82
CA THR A 182 2.36 -7.28 -17.80
C THR A 182 2.58 -8.17 -16.59
N SER A 183 2.95 -9.42 -16.86
CA SER A 183 3.29 -10.42 -15.86
C SER A 183 4.68 -10.14 -15.30
N ALA A 184 4.72 -9.61 -14.07
CA ALA A 184 5.90 -9.70 -13.22
C ALA A 184 5.39 -10.15 -11.85
N GLY A 185 5.70 -11.40 -11.48
CA GLY A 185 5.28 -11.99 -10.22
C GLY A 185 5.83 -11.21 -9.03
N PRO A 186 5.06 -11.02 -7.95
CA PRO A 186 5.60 -10.43 -6.74
C PRO A 186 6.21 -11.53 -5.86
N MET A 187 7.51 -11.43 -5.62
CA MET A 187 8.14 -12.02 -4.45
C MET A 187 8.08 -10.97 -3.34
N TRP A 188 7.23 -11.17 -2.35
CA TRP A 188 7.26 -10.38 -1.12
C TRP A 188 7.21 -11.32 0.08
N THR A 189 8.37 -11.58 0.66
CA THR A 189 8.51 -12.22 1.96
C THR A 189 8.23 -11.19 3.05
N CYS A 190 7.26 -11.46 3.91
CA CYS A 190 7.10 -10.77 5.19
C CYS A 190 8.34 -11.03 6.06
N ASN A 191 9.26 -10.05 6.13
CA ASN A 191 10.26 -9.97 7.18
C ASN A 191 10.67 -8.51 7.36
N TRP A 192 10.33 -7.93 8.52
CA TRP A 192 10.52 -6.51 8.83
C TRP A 192 11.91 -6.30 9.45
N SER A 193 12.73 -5.45 8.83
CA SER A 193 13.92 -4.78 9.42
C SER A 193 13.59 -3.26 9.50
N TYR A 194 14.28 -2.36 10.27
CA TYR A 194 13.90 -0.90 10.46
C TYR A 194 14.92 0.25 10.19
N CYS A 195 14.56 1.33 9.45
CA CYS A 195 15.11 2.66 8.99
C CYS A 195 14.17 3.16 7.85
N VAL A 196 13.75 4.42 7.87
CA VAL A 196 12.70 4.91 6.98
C VAL A 196 13.28 5.88 5.96
N MET A 197 13.15 5.57 4.66
CA MET A 197 13.35 6.58 3.62
C MET A 197 12.03 7.29 3.33
N LEU A 198 12.10 8.61 3.30
CA LEU A 198 10.94 9.49 3.22
C LEU A 198 11.06 10.37 1.94
N ALA A 199 10.05 10.38 1.06
CA ALA A 199 10.05 11.12 -0.21
C ALA A 199 9.25 12.45 -0.13
N ALA A 200 9.83 13.53 0.38
CA ALA A 200 9.20 14.85 0.41
C ALA A 200 9.70 15.78 -0.72
N GLY A 201 8.77 16.40 -1.46
CA GLY A 201 9.03 17.43 -2.47
C GLY A 201 9.53 18.76 -1.88
N PRO A 202 10.00 19.70 -2.73
CA PRO A 202 10.86 20.81 -2.32
C PRO A 202 10.14 21.84 -1.44
N GLN A 203 10.79 22.22 -0.33
CA GLN A 203 10.52 23.49 0.34
C GLN A 203 11.20 24.62 -0.45
N THR A 204 10.40 25.51 -1.01
CA THR A 204 10.88 26.80 -1.50
C THR A 204 11.36 27.63 -0.31
N LYS A 205 12.64 28.00 -0.33
CA LYS A 205 13.20 29.02 0.55
C LYS A 205 12.50 30.36 0.31
N GLN A 206 11.93 30.94 1.35
CA GLN A 206 11.98 32.38 1.61
C GLN A 206 12.39 32.55 3.07
#